data_AF-A0A7Y7J2M1-F1
#
_entry.id   AF-A0A7Y7J2M1-F1
#
_cell.length_a   1.000
_cell.length_b   1.000
_cell.length_c   1.000
_cell.angle_alpha   90.00
_cell.angle_beta   90.00
_cell.angle_gamma   90.00
#
_symmetry.space_group_name_H-M   'P 1'
#
loop_
_entity.id
_entity.type
_entity.pdbx_description
1 polymer ?
#
loop_
_entity_poly.entity_id
_entity_poly.type
_entity_poly.pdbx_seq_one_letter_code
_entity_poly.pdbx_strand_id
1 'polypeptide(L)'
;MAGGFGRGRARTPKLQGRGTLESLEREGPFKEWLGMPDLYRFTLVVEGESYSYQTEDSEVPVEAGDMVVFRYKETKAGKWIDRNSLGKAIDPNSL
;
A
#
# COMPACT_ATOMS: atom_id res chain seq x y z
N MET A 1 -27.02 6.87 -36.57
CA MET A 1 -26.23 7.22 -35.37
C MET A 1 -26.48 6.15 -34.31
N ALA A 2 -25.48 5.36 -33.94
CA ALA A 2 -25.56 4.43 -32.83
C ALA A 2 -24.37 4.71 -31.91
N GLY A 3 -24.64 5.41 -30.81
CA GLY A 3 -23.65 5.69 -29.77
C GLY A 3 -23.32 4.39 -29.05
N GLY A 4 -22.17 3.80 -29.37
CA GLY A 4 -21.64 2.67 -28.63
C GLY A 4 -21.25 3.11 -27.24
N PHE A 5 -21.99 2.66 -26.23
CA PHE A 5 -21.58 2.71 -24.83
C PHE A 5 -20.37 1.79 -24.64
N GLY A 6 -19.18 2.29 -24.95
CA GLY A 6 -17.92 1.62 -24.68
C GLY A 6 -17.84 1.33 -23.18
N ARG A 7 -18.00 0.07 -22.80
CA ARG A 7 -17.74 -0.40 -21.44
C ARG A 7 -16.37 0.13 -21.02
N GLY A 8 -16.34 0.88 -19.91
CA GLY A 8 -15.13 1.51 -19.40
C GLY A 8 -13.95 0.54 -19.42
N ARG A 9 -12.80 1.02 -19.90
CA ARG A 9 -11.54 0.28 -20.03
C ARG A 9 -11.36 -0.65 -18.83
N ALA A 10 -11.31 -1.96 -19.08
CA ALA A 10 -11.07 -2.96 -18.04
C ALA A 10 -9.79 -2.56 -17.30
N ARG A 11 -9.93 -2.13 -16.04
CA ARG A 11 -8.79 -1.75 -15.21
C ARG A 11 -8.00 -3.02 -14.95
N THR A 12 -6.73 -3.03 -15.38
CA THR A 12 -5.81 -4.11 -15.03
C THR A 12 -5.84 -4.28 -13.52
N PRO A 13 -6.13 -5.50 -13.00
CA PRO A 13 -6.14 -5.73 -11.58
C PRO A 13 -4.75 -5.41 -11.01
N LYS A 14 -4.73 -4.73 -9.85
CA LYS A 14 -3.48 -4.44 -9.13
C LYS A 14 -2.87 -5.76 -8.67
N LEU A 15 -1.54 -5.79 -8.60
CA LEU A 15 -0.81 -6.93 -8.06
C LEU A 15 -1.12 -7.07 -6.56
N GLN A 16 -0.96 -8.27 -6.03
CA GLN A 16 -1.22 -8.60 -4.64
C GLN A 16 0.08 -9.05 -3.99
N GLY A 17 0.37 -8.54 -2.80
CA GLY A 17 1.48 -8.96 -1.96
C GLY A 17 0.95 -9.55 -0.67
N ARG A 18 1.61 -10.61 -0.19
CA ARG A 18 1.37 -11.24 1.10
C ARG A 18 2.69 -11.77 1.61
N GLY A 19 2.97 -11.60 2.90
CA GLY A 19 4.17 -12.15 3.52
C GLY A 19 4.36 -11.62 4.94
N THR A 20 5.46 -12.01 5.55
CA THR A 20 5.86 -11.50 6.88
C THR A 20 6.54 -10.14 6.71
N LEU A 21 6.06 -9.13 7.43
CA LEU A 21 6.68 -7.83 7.51
C LEU A 21 7.98 -7.95 8.33
N GLU A 22 9.13 -7.72 7.71
CA GLU A 22 10.42 -7.81 8.38
C GLU A 22 10.82 -6.48 9.02
N SER A 23 10.60 -5.38 8.29
CA SER A 23 10.96 -4.03 8.73
C SER A 23 9.93 -3.01 8.27
N LEU A 24 9.72 -2.00 9.10
CA LEU A 24 8.86 -0.87 8.81
C LEU A 24 9.57 0.44 9.19
N GLU A 25 9.83 1.26 8.19
CA GLU A 25 10.47 2.57 8.38
C GLU A 25 9.50 3.68 7.99
N ARG A 26 9.46 4.76 8.78
CA ARG A 26 8.60 5.92 8.54
C ARG A 26 9.44 7.13 8.17
N GLU A 27 9.04 7.80 7.10
CA GLU A 27 9.59 9.05 6.60
C GLU A 27 8.50 10.14 6.57
N GLY A 28 8.89 11.39 6.82
CA GLY A 28 8.00 12.55 6.88
C GLY A 28 7.85 13.15 8.30
N PRO A 29 6.91 14.08 8.51
CA PRO A 29 5.83 14.46 7.58
C PRO A 29 6.31 15.32 6.41
N PHE A 30 5.69 15.10 5.25
CA PHE A 30 5.87 15.90 4.04
C PHE A 30 4.73 16.91 3.89
N LYS A 31 5.06 18.18 3.63
CA LYS A 31 4.10 19.27 3.33
C LYS A 31 4.49 19.95 2.03
N GLU A 32 3.64 19.82 1.01
CA GLU A 32 3.90 20.46 -0.30
C GLU A 32 3.36 21.90 -0.36
N TRP A 33 2.36 22.25 0.46
CA TRP A 33 1.83 23.61 0.59
C TRP A 33 1.27 23.89 1.99
N LEU A 34 1.11 25.17 2.32
CA LEU A 34 0.50 25.62 3.57
C LEU A 34 -0.97 25.17 3.62
N GLY A 35 -1.33 24.37 4.61
CA GLY A 35 -2.67 23.80 4.78
C GLY A 35 -2.88 22.40 4.19
N MET A 36 -1.83 21.78 3.61
CA MET A 36 -1.87 20.36 3.25
C MET A 36 -1.86 19.50 4.53
N PRO A 37 -2.63 18.39 4.58
CA PRO A 37 -2.47 17.39 5.62
C PRO A 37 -1.04 16.83 5.62
N ASP A 38 -0.56 16.44 6.80
CA ASP A 38 0.72 15.78 6.99
C ASP A 38 0.73 14.44 6.23
N LEU A 39 1.60 14.31 5.23
CA LEU A 39 1.78 13.03 4.53
C LEU A 39 2.97 12.28 5.11
N TYR A 40 2.77 11.00 5.40
CA TYR A 40 3.80 10.08 5.83
C TYR A 40 4.04 9.04 4.75
N ARG A 41 5.30 8.66 4.60
CA ARG A 41 5.71 7.58 3.71
C ARG A 41 6.32 6.47 4.55
N PHE A 42 5.83 5.27 4.36
CA PHE A 42 6.34 4.07 5.00
C PHE A 42 7.06 3.22 3.98
N THR A 43 8.25 2.75 4.35
CA THR A 43 8.99 1.72 3.60
C THR A 43 8.84 0.41 4.34
N LEU A 44 8.18 -0.55 3.71
CA LEU A 44 7.89 -1.87 4.25
C LEU A 44 8.77 -2.89 3.54
N VAL A 45 9.50 -3.71 4.30
CA VAL A 45 10.24 -4.86 3.76
C VAL A 45 9.45 -6.11 4.08
N VAL A 46 8.98 -6.81 3.06
CA VAL A 46 8.14 -8.00 3.18
C VAL A 46 8.80 -9.13 2.41
N GLU A 47 9.25 -10.17 3.11
CA GLU A 47 9.99 -11.31 2.55
C GLU A 47 11.17 -10.91 1.63
N GLY A 48 11.93 -9.91 2.04
CA GLY A 48 13.10 -9.38 1.34
C GLY A 48 12.76 -8.33 0.28
N GLU A 49 11.48 -8.07 0.02
CA GLU A 49 11.04 -7.12 -1.00
C GLU A 49 10.59 -5.79 -0.38
N SER A 50 11.11 -4.68 -0.92
CA SER A 50 10.77 -3.34 -0.44
C SER A 50 9.56 -2.75 -1.16
N TYR A 51 8.63 -2.21 -0.38
CA TYR A 51 7.41 -1.55 -0.82
C TYR A 51 7.26 -0.17 -0.18
N SER A 52 6.82 0.82 -0.97
CA SER A 52 6.43 2.14 -0.47
C SER A 52 4.93 2.20 -0.21
N TYR A 53 4.55 2.74 0.93
CA TYR A 53 3.17 3.07 1.30
C TYR A 53 3.09 4.54 1.71
N GLN A 54 2.02 5.24 1.34
CA GLN A 54 1.86 6.65 1.68
C GLN A 54 0.45 6.88 2.22
N THR A 55 0.38 7.54 3.36
CA THR A 55 -0.89 7.87 4.02
C THR A 55 -0.81 9.22 4.74
N GLU A 56 -1.95 9.73 5.17
CA GLU A 56 -2.07 10.95 5.99
C GLU A 56 -1.91 10.63 7.49
N ASP A 57 -1.95 9.34 7.84
CA ASP A 57 -1.81 8.85 9.21
C ASP A 57 -0.34 8.74 9.62
N SER A 58 -0.01 9.13 10.85
CA SER A 58 1.34 9.04 11.40
C SER A 58 1.78 7.62 11.74
N GLU A 59 0.83 6.68 11.76
CA GLU A 59 0.97 5.30 12.21
C GLU A 59 0.17 4.37 11.29
N VAL A 60 0.60 3.11 11.18
CA VAL A 60 -0.09 2.07 10.41
C VAL A 60 -0.40 0.87 11.30
N PRO A 61 -1.49 0.12 11.04
CA PRO A 61 -1.94 -0.97 11.91
C PRO A 61 -1.18 -2.29 11.67
N VAL A 62 0.13 -2.21 11.41
CA VAL A 62 1.00 -3.36 11.16
C VAL A 62 2.37 -3.12 11.79
N GLU A 63 2.98 -4.17 12.32
CA GLU A 63 4.31 -4.14 12.95
C GLU A 63 5.22 -5.25 12.40
N ALA A 64 6.54 -5.11 12.59
CA ALA A 64 7.48 -6.15 12.18
C ALA A 64 7.16 -7.49 12.88
N GLY A 65 7.12 -8.57 12.11
CA GLY A 65 6.64 -9.89 12.51
C GLY A 65 5.21 -10.20 12.06
N ASP A 66 4.42 -9.18 11.69
CA ASP A 66 3.06 -9.41 11.22
C ASP A 66 3.01 -10.04 9.83
N MET A 67 2.09 -10.98 9.66
CA MET A 67 1.66 -11.39 8.33
C MET A 67 0.80 -10.27 7.73
N VAL A 68 1.25 -9.66 6.64
CA VAL A 68 0.55 -8.56 5.98
C VAL A 68 0.01 -8.98 4.62
N VAL A 69 -1.09 -8.36 4.21
CA VAL A 69 -1.71 -8.50 2.89
C VAL A 69 -1.98 -7.12 2.33
N PHE A 70 -1.70 -6.94 1.04
CA PHE A 70 -1.89 -5.64 0.38
C PHE A 70 -1.98 -5.78 -1.13
N ARG A 71 -2.44 -4.72 -1.78
CA ARG A 71 -2.37 -4.56 -3.23
C ARG A 71 -1.30 -3.53 -3.55
N TYR A 72 -0.58 -3.73 -4.64
CA TYR A 72 0.43 -2.79 -5.07
C TYR A 72 0.44 -2.59 -6.59
N LYS A 73 1.10 -1.52 -7.01
CA LYS A 73 1.45 -1.25 -8.39
C LYS A 73 2.96 -1.16 -8.50
N GLU A 74 3.49 -1.62 -9.62
CA GLU A 74 4.90 -1.43 -9.94
C GLU A 74 5.02 -0.18 -10.82
N THR A 75 5.99 0.65 -10.48
CA THR A 75 6.32 1.86 -11.22
C THR A 75 7.82 1.90 -11.45
N LYS A 76 8.29 2.81 -12.31
CA LYS A 76 9.73 3.05 -12.46
C LYS A 76 10.41 3.47 -11.14
N ALA A 77 9.66 4.05 -10.21
CA ALA A 77 10.13 4.49 -8.91
C ALA A 77 10.01 3.40 -7.81
N GLY A 78 9.66 2.16 -8.16
CA GLY A 78 9.51 1.05 -7.22
C GLY A 78 8.09 0.53 -7.07
N LYS A 79 7.89 -0.35 -6.07
CA LYS A 79 6.61 -0.99 -5.73
C LYS A 79 5.83 -0.12 -4.75
N TRP A 80 4.59 0.22 -5.10
CA TRP A 80 3.75 1.13 -4.32
C TRP A 80 2.47 0.45 -3.87
N ILE A 81 2.29 0.34 -2.56
CA ILE A 81 1.09 -0.19 -1.93
C ILE A 81 -0.07 0.79 -2.12
N ASP A 82 -1.26 0.25 -2.40
CA ASP A 82 -2.49 1.01 -2.51
C ASP A 82 -2.96 1.46 -1.13
N ARG A 83 -3.30 2.76 -1.01
CA ARG A 83 -3.59 3.46 0.25
C ARG A 83 -4.54 2.71 1.20
N ASN A 84 -5.58 2.06 0.67
CA ASN A 84 -6.62 1.41 1.47
C ASN A 84 -6.52 -0.13 1.44
N SER A 85 -5.35 -0.68 1.11
CA SER A 85 -5.19 -2.12 0.94
C SER A 85 -4.29 -2.80 1.95
N LEU A 86 -3.48 -2.04 2.70
CA LEU A 86 -2.60 -2.59 3.71
C LEU A 86 -3.41 -3.09 4.90
N GLY A 87 -3.26 -4.37 5.23
CA GLY A 87 -3.87 -4.95 6.41
C GLY A 87 -3.09 -6.14 6.94
N LYS A 88 -3.34 -6.47 8.21
CA LYS A 88 -2.83 -7.69 8.85
C LYS A 88 -3.66 -8.89 8.40
N ALA A 89 -3.01 -9.93 7.93
CA ALA A 89 -3.64 -11.20 7.64
C ALA A 89 -3.99 -11.90 8.96
N ILE A 90 -5.24 -12.32 9.09
CA ILE A 90 -5.69 -13.13 10.22
C ILE A 90 -5.71 -14.57 9.75
N ASP A 91 -4.95 -15.43 10.42
CA ASP A 91 -5.04 -16.87 10.22
C ASP A 91 -6.19 -17.43 11.08
N PRO A 92 -7.24 -18.01 10.49
CA PRO A 92 -8.40 -18.49 11.24
C PRO A 92 -8.12 -19.74 12.07
N ASN A 93 -6.97 -20.40 11.89
CA ASN A 93 -6.59 -21.61 12.61
C ASN A 93 -5.70 -21.32 13.83
N SER A 94 -5.39 -20.05 14.07
CA SER A 94 -4.54 -19.58 15.17
C SER A 94 -5.32 -18.94 16.33
N LEU A 95 -6.66 -19.05 16.31
CA LEU A 95 -7.63 -18.58 17.32
C LEU A 95 -8.25 -19.76 18.07
#